data_AF-A0A9E0XGB9-F1
#
_entry.id   AF-A0A9E0XGB9-F1
#
_cell.length_a   1.000
_cell.length_b   1.000
_cell.length_c   1.000
_cell.angle_alpha   90.00
_cell.angle_beta   90.00
_cell.angle_gamma   90.00
#
_symmetry.space_group_name_H-M   'P 1'
#
loop_
_entity.id
_entity.type
_entity.pdbx_description
1 polymer ?
#
loop_
_entity_poly.entity_id
_entity_poly.type
_entity_poly.pdbx_seq_one_letter_code
_entity_poly.pdbx_strand_id
1 'polypeptide(L)'
;MRKQQAKTANQTFSLPLEVLHDLNALIRPRERSRFVSDLLRDALEIKKQKLRQAYSDANTDEGQVEAMSDWETTIADGFDDW
;
A
#
# COMPACT_ATOMS: atom_id res chain seq x y z
N MET A 1 -6.84 24.47 -21.17
CA MET A 1 -6.61 23.20 -20.43
C MET A 1 -7.81 22.95 -19.52
N ARG A 2 -8.66 21.96 -19.81
CA ARG A 2 -9.78 21.58 -18.92
C ARG A 2 -9.18 20.88 -17.70
N LYS A 3 -9.33 21.47 -16.51
CA LYS A 3 -9.01 20.80 -15.24
C LYS A 3 -9.86 19.54 -15.17
N GLN A 4 -9.26 18.36 -15.22
CA GLN A 4 -9.95 17.11 -14.93
C GLN A 4 -10.47 17.22 -13.49
N GLN A 5 -11.77 17.33 -13.34
CA GLN A 5 -12.42 17.27 -12.03
C GLN A 5 -12.13 15.88 -11.44
N ALA A 6 -11.52 15.84 -10.26
CA ALA A 6 -11.31 14.59 -9.55
C ALA A 6 -12.68 13.91 -9.36
N LYS A 7 -12.82 12.67 -9.83
CA LYS A 7 -14.04 11.89 -9.64
C LYS A 7 -14.15 11.54 -8.16
N THR A 8 -15.10 12.13 -7.46
CA THR A 8 -15.38 11.84 -6.05
C THR A 8 -16.51 10.82 -5.94
N ALA A 9 -16.35 9.82 -5.06
CA ALA A 9 -17.42 8.90 -4.69
C ALA A 9 -17.84 9.16 -3.25
N ASN A 10 -19.15 9.17 -2.99
CA ASN A 10 -19.69 9.30 -1.64
C ASN A 10 -19.85 7.91 -1.04
N GLN A 11 -19.27 7.69 0.14
CA GLN A 11 -19.36 6.44 0.87
C GLN A 11 -19.82 6.72 2.30
N THR A 12 -20.78 5.93 2.78
CA THR A 12 -21.26 5.97 4.17
C THR A 12 -20.69 4.78 4.93
N PHE A 13 -20.31 5.02 6.19
CA PHE A 13 -19.78 4.03 7.11
C PHE A 13 -20.35 4.26 8.49
N SER A 14 -20.49 3.18 9.26
CA SER A 14 -20.89 3.25 10.66
C SER A 14 -19.67 3.54 11.53
N LEU A 15 -19.79 4.51 12.44
CA LEU A 15 -18.77 4.84 13.43
C LEU A 15 -19.30 4.58 14.84
N PRO A 16 -18.43 4.21 15.79
CA PRO A 16 -18.78 4.25 17.21
C PRO A 16 -19.30 5.64 17.60
N LEU A 17 -20.30 5.68 18.49
CA LEU A 17 -20.95 6.94 18.88
C LEU A 17 -19.97 7.93 19.53
N GLU A 18 -19.02 7.43 20.30
CA GLU A 18 -17.95 8.22 20.93
C GLU A 18 -17.12 8.96 19.89
N VAL A 19 -16.66 8.25 18.85
CA VAL A 19 -15.89 8.83 17.74
C VAL A 19 -16.71 9.85 16.96
N LEU A 20 -17.99 9.56 16.73
CA LEU A 20 -18.89 10.49 16.06
C LEU A 20 -19.11 11.76 16.89
N HIS A 21 -19.22 11.64 18.21
CA HIS A 21 -19.35 12.77 19.12
C HIS A 21 -18.13 13.69 19.03
N ASP A 22 -16.93 13.11 19.15
CA ASP A 22 -15.67 13.86 19.08
C ASP A 22 -15.47 14.52 17.71
N LEU A 23 -15.75 13.78 16.63
CA LEU A 23 -15.69 14.32 15.27
C LEU A 23 -16.64 15.52 15.10
N ASN A 24 -17.84 15.43 15.70
CA ASN A 24 -18.83 16.49 15.60
C ASN A 24 -18.48 17.71 16.45
N ALA A 25 -17.86 17.50 17.62
CA ALA A 25 -17.46 18.53 18.55
C ALA A 25 -16.20 19.29 18.08
N LEU A 26 -15.23 18.59 17.50
CA LEU A 26 -13.92 19.15 17.17
C LEU A 26 -13.81 19.64 15.73
N ILE A 27 -14.55 19.05 14.79
CA ILE A 27 -14.40 19.33 13.36
C ILE A 27 -15.68 19.94 12.78
N ARG A 28 -15.50 21.06 12.07
CA ARG A 28 -16.59 21.77 11.39
C ARG A 28 -17.24 20.87 10.34
N PRO A 29 -18.58 20.87 10.17
CA PRO A 29 -19.28 19.98 9.25
C PRO A 29 -18.71 19.96 7.82
N ARG A 30 -18.28 21.12 7.29
CA ARG A 30 -17.73 21.25 5.93
C ARG A 30 -16.33 20.67 5.76
N GLU A 31 -15.63 20.40 6.85
CA GLU A 31 -14.24 19.93 6.87
C GLU A 31 -14.14 18.42 7.19
N ARG A 32 -15.21 17.82 7.71
CA ARG A 32 -15.22 16.40 8.15
C ARG A 32 -14.83 15.44 7.04
N SER A 33 -15.37 15.59 5.84
CA SER A 33 -15.04 14.69 4.72
C SER A 33 -13.58 14.77 4.32
N ARG A 34 -12.98 15.98 4.40
CA ARG A 34 -11.56 16.18 4.13
C ARG A 34 -10.72 15.54 5.22
N PHE A 35 -11.04 15.82 6.48
CA PHE A 35 -10.37 15.24 7.64
C PHE A 35 -10.35 13.71 7.59
N VAL A 36 -11.51 13.08 7.36
CA VAL A 36 -11.59 11.62 7.25
C VAL A 36 -10.84 11.09 6.02
N SER A 37 -10.92 11.79 4.88
CA SER A 37 -10.18 11.38 3.68
C SER A 37 -8.66 11.43 3.87
N ASP A 38 -8.14 12.42 4.60
CA ASP A 38 -6.72 12.56 4.85
C ASP A 38 -6.24 11.44 5.80
N LEU A 39 -6.99 11.18 6.89
CA LEU A 39 -6.72 10.04 7.78
C LEU A 39 -6.76 8.69 7.06
N LEU A 40 -7.74 8.48 6.19
CA LEU A 40 -7.84 7.24 5.40
C LEU A 40 -6.67 7.09 4.44
N ARG A 41 -6.22 8.19 3.82
CA ARG A 41 -5.06 8.17 2.91
C ARG A 41 -3.80 7.73 3.64
N ASP A 42 -3.55 8.31 4.81
CA ASP A 42 -2.36 8.00 5.61
C ASP A 42 -2.40 6.54 6.08
N ALA A 43 -3.55 6.08 6.57
CA ALA A 43 -3.74 4.69 6.99
C ALA A 43 -3.55 3.69 5.83
N LEU A 44 -4.06 4.01 4.64
CA LEU A 44 -3.90 3.19 3.45
C LEU A 44 -2.44 3.14 2.98
N GLU A 45 -1.70 4.26 3.08
CA GLU A 45 -0.29 4.29 2.69
C GLU A 45 0.56 3.42 3.61
N ILE A 46 0.30 3.44 4.92
CA ILE A 46 0.96 2.53 5.88
C ILE A 46 0.66 1.07 5.51
N LYS A 47 -0.60 0.74 5.18
CA LYS A 47 -0.96 -0.62 4.76
C LYS A 47 -0.26 -1.05 3.47
N LYS A 48 -0.15 -0.15 2.48
CA LYS A 48 0.59 -0.39 1.24
C LYS A 48 2.09 -0.62 1.48
N GLN A 49 2.70 0.14 2.37
CA GLN A 49 4.10 -0.04 2.74
C GLN A 49 4.31 -1.42 3.39
N LYS A 50 3.46 -1.81 4.34
CA LYS A 50 3.52 -3.14 4.94
C LYS A 50 3.35 -4.26 3.92
N LEU A 51 2.44 -4.07 2.96
CA LEU A 51 2.23 -5.04 1.89
C LEU A 51 3.47 -5.14 0.99
N ARG A 52 4.06 -4.00 0.59
CA ARG A 52 5.32 -3.98 -0.18
C ARG A 52 6.45 -4.67 0.56
N GLN A 53 6.58 -4.43 1.87
CA GLN A 53 7.58 -5.09 2.69
C GLN A 53 7.37 -6.60 2.72
N ALA A 54 6.14 -7.07 2.99
CA ALA A 54 5.82 -8.48 2.98
C ALA A 54 6.11 -9.17 1.64
N TYR A 55 5.86 -8.49 0.51
CA TYR A 55 6.25 -8.99 -0.81
C TYR A 55 7.76 -9.03 -1.00
N SER A 56 8.49 -8.01 -0.54
CA SER A 56 9.94 -7.99 -0.59
C SER A 56 10.54 -9.12 0.25
N ASP A 57 10.03 -9.33 1.46
CA ASP A 57 10.48 -10.37 2.38
C ASP A 57 10.21 -11.76 1.79
N ALA A 58 9.03 -11.98 1.20
CA ALA A 58 8.72 -13.22 0.50
C ALA A 58 9.58 -13.46 -0.76
N ASN A 59 10.06 -12.39 -1.40
CA ASN A 59 10.99 -12.48 -2.54
C ASN A 59 12.45 -12.60 -2.10
N THR A 60 12.71 -12.49 -0.79
CA THR A 60 14.03 -12.69 -0.15
C THR A 60 14.04 -13.99 0.66
N ASP A 61 12.95 -14.78 0.60
CA ASP A 61 12.82 -16.05 1.29
C ASP A 61 13.86 -17.04 0.73
N GLU A 62 14.65 -17.61 1.64
CA GLU A 62 15.99 -18.18 1.41
C GLU A 62 16.05 -19.24 0.28
N GLY A 63 14.95 -19.94 0.01
CA GLY A 63 14.87 -20.96 -1.03
C GLY A 63 14.97 -20.43 -2.47
N GLN A 64 14.67 -19.14 -2.72
CA GLN A 64 14.77 -18.57 -4.07
C GLN A 64 16.19 -18.06 -4.37
N VAL A 65 16.91 -17.60 -3.34
CA VAL A 65 18.31 -17.15 -3.45
C VAL A 65 19.24 -18.36 -3.60
N GLU A 66 19.02 -19.43 -2.83
CA GLU A 66 19.75 -20.70 -3.01
C GLU A 66 19.49 -21.31 -4.39
N ALA A 67 18.23 -21.36 -4.83
CA ALA A 67 17.90 -21.84 -6.17
C ALA A 67 18.56 -20.99 -7.26
N MET A 68 18.48 -19.65 -7.22
CA MET A 68 19.15 -18.78 -8.20
C MET A 68 20.66 -18.96 -8.23
N SER A 69 21.30 -19.15 -7.07
CA SER A 69 22.74 -19.44 -6.98
C SER A 69 23.10 -20.76 -7.68
N ASP A 70 22.28 -21.80 -7.53
CA ASP A 70 22.48 -23.10 -8.20
C ASP A 70 22.32 -22.97 -9.73
N TRP A 71 21.38 -22.16 -10.21
CA TRP A 71 21.20 -21.90 -11.65
C TRP A 71 22.30 -21.01 -12.25
N GLU A 72 22.83 -20.01 -11.54
CA GLU A 72 23.94 -19.18 -12.05
C GLU A 72 25.22 -20.00 -12.26
N THR A 73 25.47 -21.02 -11.43
CA THR A 73 26.63 -21.91 -11.54
C THR A 73 26.61 -22.75 -12.84
N THR A 74 25.42 -23.00 -13.40
CA THR A 74 25.25 -23.78 -14.64
C THR A 74 25.26 -22.93 -15.92
N ILE A 75 25.34 -21.60 -15.82
CA ILE A 75 25.40 -20.71 -17.00
C ILE A 75 26.73 -20.85 -17.76
N ALA A 76 27.80 -21.26 -17.07
CA ALA A 76 29.12 -21.47 -17.67
C ALA A 76 29.31 -22.88 -18.28
N ASP A 77 28.39 -23.81 -18.01
CA ASP A 77 28.47 -25.18 -18.51
C ASP A 77 28.11 -25.19 -20.02
N GLY A 78 29.14 -25.25 -20.87
CA GLY A 78 29.02 -25.30 -22.33
C GLY A 78 29.64 -24.13 -23.11
N PHE A 79 30.32 -23.19 -22.44
CA PHE A 79 31.02 -22.10 -23.15
C PHE A 79 32.47 -22.43 -23.57
N ASP A 80 32.98 -23.62 -23.20
CA ASP A 80 34.38 -24.02 -23.41
C ASP A 80 34.52 -25.21 -24.38
N ASP A 81 33.74 -25.21 -25.46
CA ASP A 81 33.85 -26.20 -26.56
C ASP A 81 33.85 -25.48 -27.92
N TRP A 82 34.96 -24.78 -28.23
CA TRP A 82 35.28 -24.27 -29.58
C TRP A 82 36.79 -24.37 -29.86
#